data_AF-W1YES1-F1
#
_entry.id   AF-W1YES1-F1
#
_cell.length_a   1.000
_cell.length_b   1.000
_cell.length_c   1.000
_cell.angle_alpha   90.00
_cell.angle_beta   90.00
_cell.angle_gamma   90.00
#
_symmetry.space_group_name_H-M   'P 1'
#
loop_
_entity.id
_entity.type
_entity.pdbx_description
1 polymer ?
#
loop_
_entity_poly.entity_id
_entity_poly.type
_entity_poly.pdbx_seq_one_letter_code
_entity_poly.pdbx_strand_id
1 'polypeptide(L)' 'EHLIECDDHDTAQQIIIDGLKRQYDDRLLLPIPRLKTNNPEQLEKVLRQQIKNVGDRPLLWSTLGQSLMKHGEWQ' A
#
# COMPACT_ATOMS: atom_id res chain seq x y z
N GLU A 1 8.69 -5.25 17.17
CA GLU A 1 7.24 -4.97 17.34
C GLU A 1 7.12 -3.49 17.69
N HIS A 2 6.05 -2.77 17.29
CA HIS A 2 5.80 -1.32 17.52
C HIS A 2 6.26 -0.30 16.45
N LEU A 3 5.78 -0.45 15.21
CA LEU A 3 5.73 0.67 14.23
C LEU A 3 4.29 1.15 13.93
N ILE A 4 3.27 0.49 14.49
CA ILE A 4 1.85 0.85 14.36
C ILE A 4 1.32 1.51 15.66
N GLU A 5 2.24 2.00 16.50
CA GLU A 5 1.93 2.65 17.78
C GLU A 5 2.24 4.15 17.77
N CYS A 6 2.98 4.62 16.77
CA CYS A 6 3.01 6.03 16.43
C CYS A 6 1.83 6.28 15.49
N ASP A 7 1.00 7.27 15.82
CA ASP A 7 -0.15 7.78 15.06
C ASP A 7 0.20 8.27 13.63
N ASP A 8 1.41 7.97 13.17
CA ASP A 8 2.10 8.41 11.96
C ASP A 8 1.88 7.41 10.81
N HIS A 9 0.61 7.27 10.44
CA HIS A 9 0.18 6.41 9.35
C HIS A 9 0.80 6.84 8.00
N ASP A 10 1.17 8.11 7.85
CA ASP A 10 1.89 8.63 6.68
C ASP A 10 3.31 8.08 6.61
N THR A 11 4.04 8.09 7.74
CA THR A 11 5.37 7.49 7.84
C THR A 11 5.32 5.98 7.57
N ALA A 12 4.33 5.27 8.12
CA ALA A 12 4.14 3.85 7.85
C ALA A 12 3.89 3.58 6.34
N GLN A 13 3.09 4.43 5.68
CA GLN A 13 2.90 4.38 4.23
C GLN A 13 4.21 4.61 3.47
N GLN A 14 5.00 5.62 3.81
CA GLN A 14 6.27 5.89 3.13
C GLN A 14 7.24 4.71 3.25
N ILE A 15 7.34 4.09 4.43
CA ILE A 15 8.18 2.91 4.65
C ILE A 15 7.73 1.75 3.75
N ILE A 16 6.42 1.50 3.65
CA ILE A 16 5.87 0.45 2.77
C ILE A 16 6.14 0.76 1.30
N ILE A 17 5.95 2.01 0.89
CA ILE A 17 6.22 2.47 -0.48
C ILE A 17 7.70 2.30 -0.83
N ASP A 18 8.60 2.74 0.05
CA ASP A 18 10.05 2.65 -0.17
C ASP A 18 10.49 1.18 -0.21
N GLY A 19 9.95 0.36 0.69
CA GLY A 19 10.13 -1.09 0.69
C GLY A 19 9.72 -1.71 -0.63
N LEU A 20 8.48 -1.49 -1.09
CA LEU A 20 7.96 -2.01 -2.34
C LEU A 20 8.78 -1.56 -3.56
N LYS A 21 9.28 -0.31 -3.56
CA LYS A 21 10.15 0.22 -4.62
C LYS A 21 11.52 -0.46 -4.66
N ARG A 22 12.13 -0.72 -3.51
CA ARG A 22 13.45 -1.37 -3.43
C ARG A 22 13.36 -2.87 -3.72
N GLN A 23 12.40 -3.54 -3.10
CA GLN A 23 12.15 -4.96 -3.26
C GLN A 23 10.67 -5.24 -3.02
N TYR A 24 10.01 -5.82 -4.02
CA TYR A 24 8.65 -6.29 -3.84
C TYR A 24 8.61 -7.42 -2.81
N ASP A 25 7.83 -7.24 -1.76
CA ASP A 25 7.54 -8.25 -0.74
C ASP A 25 6.04 -8.22 -0.42
N ASP A 26 5.37 -9.36 -0.59
CA ASP A 26 3.94 -9.52 -0.31
C ASP A 26 3.58 -9.18 1.15
N ARG A 27 4.53 -9.27 2.09
CA ARG A 27 4.34 -8.91 3.51
C ARG A 27 4.10 -7.42 3.69
N LEU A 28 4.64 -6.58 2.80
CA LEU A 28 4.41 -5.12 2.81
C LEU A 28 2.98 -4.76 2.41
N LEU A 29 2.24 -5.69 1.78
CA LEU A 29 0.83 -5.51 1.43
C LEU A 29 -0.12 -5.77 2.61
N LEU A 30 0.28 -6.60 3.58
CA LEU A 30 -0.53 -6.94 4.75
C LEU A 30 -0.96 -5.73 5.60
N PRO A 31 -0.10 -4.74 5.89
CA PRO A 31 -0.50 -3.56 6.64
C PRO A 31 -1.36 -2.57 5.83
N ILE A 32 -1.33 -2.61 4.49
CA ILE A 32 -2.01 -1.62 3.62
C ILE A 32 -3.50 -1.46 3.93
N PRO A 33 -4.31 -2.53 4.05
CA PRO A 33 -5.73 -2.40 4.38
C PRO A 33 -5.99 -1.77 5.76
N ARG A 34 -5.00 -1.77 6.65
CA ARG A 34 -5.11 -1.23 8.02
C ARG A 34 -4.53 0.19 8.14
N LEU A 35 -3.80 0.68 7.14
CA LEU A 35 -3.30 2.06 7.12
C LEU A 35 -4.47 3.04 6.95
N LYS A 36 -4.53 4.03 7.83
CA LYS A 36 -5.36 5.23 7.66
C LYS A 36 -4.49 6.33 7.08
N THR A 37 -4.37 6.35 5.76
CA THR A 37 -3.57 7.37 5.07
C THR A 37 -4.44 8.53 4.61
N ASN A 38 -3.90 9.75 4.71
CA ASN A 38 -4.49 10.92 4.08
C ASN A 38 -4.17 11.02 2.58
N ASN A 39 -3.29 10.16 2.06
CA ASN A 39 -2.84 10.21 0.66
C ASN A 39 -2.81 8.82 0.00
N PRO A 40 -3.98 8.18 -0.20
CA PRO A 40 -4.08 6.85 -0.81
C PRO A 40 -3.61 6.83 -2.27
N GLU A 41 -3.73 7.95 -3.00
CA GLU A 41 -3.33 8.06 -4.41
C GLU A 41 -1.85 7.72 -4.64
N GLN A 42 -0.97 8.13 -3.72
CA GLN A 42 0.47 7.85 -3.82
C GLN A 42 0.75 6.34 -3.71
N LEU A 43 0.03 5.66 -2.82
CA LEU A 43 0.15 4.22 -2.63
C LEU A 43 -0.39 3.46 -3.86
N GLU A 44 -1.54 3.86 -4.38
CA GLU A 44 -2.12 3.29 -5.60
C GLU A 44 -1.18 3.40 -6.80
N LYS A 45 -0.52 4.56 -6.98
CA LYS A 45 0.44 4.77 -8.06
C LYS A 45 1.62 3.80 -7.96
N VAL A 46 2.11 3.56 -6.74
CA VAL A 46 3.22 2.61 -6.49
C VAL A 46 2.77 1.18 -6.75
N LEU A 47 1.59 0.79 -6.26
CA LEU A 47 1.03 -0.54 -6.52
C LEU A 47 0.88 -0.78 -8.03
N ARG A 48 0.31 0.16 -8.79
CA ARG A 48 0.21 0.07 -10.26
C ARG A 48 1.56 -0.07 -10.94
N GLN A 49 2.59 0.63 -10.45
CA GLN A 49 3.94 0.48 -10.98
C GLN A 49 4.53 -0.90 -10.67
N GLN A 50 4.29 -1.44 -9.47
CA GLN A 50 4.72 -2.78 -9.11
C GLN A 50 4.03 -3.84 -9.97
N ILE A 51 2.72 -3.75 -10.22
CA ILE A 51 2.01 -4.65 -11.17
C ILE A 51 2.74 -4.70 -12.52
N LYS A 52 3.17 -3.54 -13.04
CA LYS A 52 3.91 -3.47 -14.30
C LYS A 52 5.31 -4.10 -14.22
N ASN A 53 5.97 -4.01 -13.06
CA ASN A 53 7.36 -4.44 -12.88
C ASN A 53 7.50 -5.92 -12.52
N VAL A 54 6.74 -6.40 -11.52
CA VAL A 54 6.80 -7.80 -11.02
C VAL A 54 5.83 -8.74 -11.74
N GLY A 55 4.96 -8.22 -12.60
CA GLY A 55 3.99 -8.99 -13.38
C GLY A 55 2.68 -9.26 -12.62
N ASP A 56 1.84 -10.10 -13.21
CA ASP A 56 0.49 -10.35 -12.71
C ASP A 56 0.52 -11.13 -11.39
N ARG A 57 0.47 -10.38 -10.29
CA ARG A 57 0.42 -10.90 -8.92
C ARG A 57 -1.02 -10.68 -8.42
N PRO A 58 -1.81 -11.74 -8.21
CA PRO A 58 -3.20 -11.59 -7.80
C PRO A 58 -3.32 -10.84 -6.46
N LEU A 59 -2.40 -11.04 -5.52
CA LEU A 59 -2.39 -10.32 -4.25
C LEU A 59 -2.20 -8.80 -4.41
N LEU A 60 -1.37 -8.39 -5.37
CA LEU A 60 -1.05 -6.99 -5.66
C LEU A 60 -2.28 -6.28 -6.26
N TRP A 61 -2.97 -6.97 -7.18
CA TRP A 61 -4.27 -6.54 -7.71
C TRP A 61 -5.36 -6.49 -6.64
N SER A 62 -5.46 -7.51 -5.79
CA SER A 62 -6.43 -7.52 -4.69
C SER A 62 -6.18 -6.40 -3.68
N THR A 63 -4.93 -6.07 -3.41
CA THR A 63 -4.56 -4.98 -2.49
C THR A 63 -4.87 -3.62 -3.11
N LEU A 64 -4.56 -3.43 -4.39
CA LEU A 64 -4.93 -2.22 -5.13
C LEU A 64 -6.45 -2.05 -5.18
N GLY A 65 -7.20 -3.12 -5.46
CA GLY A 65 -8.66 -3.11 -5.48
C GLY A 65 -9.26 -2.72 -4.13
N GLN A 66 -8.76 -3.28 -3.02
CA GLN A 66 -9.21 -2.90 -1.67
C GLN A 66 -8.88 -1.45 -1.32
N SER A 67 -7.70 -0.95 -1.73
CA SER A 67 -7.33 0.45 -1.54
C SER A 67 -8.26 1.39 -2.31
N LEU A 68 -8.57 1.05 -3.57
CA LEU A 68 -9.48 1.81 -4.43
C LEU A 68 -10.92 1.80 -3.90
N MET A 69 -11.41 0.65 -3.42
CA MET A 69 -12.74 0.55 -2.81
C MET A 69 -12.85 1.46 -1.60
N LYS A 70 -11.85 1.44 -0.71
CA LYS A 70 -11.80 2.38 0.41
C LYS A 70 -11.79 3.82 -0.07
N HIS A 71 -10.96 4.20 -1.04
CA HIS A 71 -10.96 5.57 -1.54
C HIS A 71 -12.31 5.98 -2.15
N GLY A 72 -12.94 5.10 -2.95
CA GLY A 72 -14.26 5.34 -3.53
C GLY A 72 -15.40 5.43 -2.51
N GLU A 73 -15.28 4.76 -1.35
CA GLU A 73 -16.21 4.89 -0.22
C GLU A 73 -16.03 6.20 0.58
N TRP A 74 -14.90 6.90 0.41
CA TRP A 74 -14.61 8.19 1.04
C TRP A 74 -14.94 9.40 0.15
N GLN A 75 -15.63 9.20 -0.98
CA GLN A 75 -16.20 10.26 -1.82
C GLN A 75 -17.69 10.52 -1.54
#